data_AF-A0A8T1E4X2-F1
#
_entry.id   AF-A0A8T1E4X2-F1
#
_cell.length_a   1.000
_cell.length_b   1.000
_cell.length_c   1.000
_cell.angle_alpha   90.00
_cell.angle_beta   90.00
_cell.angle_gamma   90.00
#
_symmetry.space_group_name_H-M   'P 1'
#
loop_
_entity.id
_entity.type
_entity.pdbx_description
1 polymer ?
#
loop_
_entity_poly.entity_id
_entity_poly.type
_entity_poly.pdbx_seq_one_letter_code
_entity_poly.pdbx_strand_id
1 'polypeptide(L)'
;RAKSTTELRLNQTVPEYTGTALRPDIVLRNEAAKTMVIADLAVTFEDHAARARHSSLQLSHDHKTLVYQPIVAEMRHKGWRSGYG
;
A
#
# COMPACT_ATOMS: atom_id res chain seq x y z
N ARG A 1 -16.64 -11.85 22.36
CA ARG A 1 -16.08 -10.91 21.37
C ARG A 1 -15.36 -11.75 20.32
N ALA A 2 -15.86 -11.84 19.08
CA ALA A 2 -15.22 -12.66 18.05
C ALA A 2 -13.83 -12.09 17.73
N LYS A 3 -12.82 -12.97 17.68
CA LYS A 3 -11.45 -12.61 17.31
C LYS A 3 -11.46 -12.23 15.82
N SER A 4 -11.47 -10.95 15.50
CA SER A 4 -11.33 -10.50 14.12
C SER A 4 -9.90 -10.81 13.68
N THR A 5 -9.72 -11.86 12.88
CA THR A 5 -8.41 -12.22 12.35
C THR A 5 -8.01 -11.20 11.29
N THR A 6 -6.87 -10.55 11.48
CA THR A 6 -6.23 -9.77 10.41
C THR A 6 -5.53 -10.74 9.47
N GLU A 7 -5.86 -10.66 8.19
CA GLU A 7 -5.25 -11.39 7.09
C GLU A 7 -3.98 -10.66 6.63
N LEU A 8 -2.88 -11.41 6.47
CA LEU A 8 -1.67 -10.97 5.81
C LEU A 8 -1.62 -11.57 4.40
N ARG A 9 -1.44 -10.71 3.39
CA ARG A 9 -1.27 -11.11 2.00
C ARG A 9 0.05 -10.54 1.48
N LEU A 10 0.84 -11.36 0.80
CA LEU A 10 2.15 -10.98 0.28
C LEU A 10 2.19 -11.18 -1.23
N ASN A 11 2.62 -10.17 -1.99
CA ASN A 11 2.77 -10.25 -3.46
C ASN A 11 1.49 -10.73 -4.19
N GLN A 12 0.33 -10.38 -3.63
CA GLN A 12 -0.99 -10.80 -4.11
C GLN A 12 -1.83 -9.60 -4.50
N THR A 13 -2.77 -9.82 -5.42
CA THR A 13 -3.77 -8.81 -5.73
C THR A 13 -4.65 -8.52 -4.52
N VAL A 14 -5.13 -7.28 -4.46
CA VAL A 14 -6.05 -6.82 -3.41
C VAL A 14 -7.45 -7.36 -3.72
N PRO A 15 -8.06 -8.16 -2.81
CA PRO A 15 -9.43 -8.63 -2.98
C PRO A 15 -10.39 -7.45 -3.16
N GLU A 16 -11.47 -7.69 -3.91
CA GLU A 16 -12.48 -6.69 -4.26
C GLU A 16 -12.00 -5.57 -5.19
N TYR A 17 -10.70 -5.31 -5.37
CA TYR A 17 -10.24 -4.28 -6.31
C TYR A 17 -10.48 -4.73 -7.76
N THR A 18 -11.13 -3.89 -8.55
CA THR A 18 -11.57 -4.24 -9.93
C THR A 18 -10.73 -3.58 -11.03
N GLY A 19 -9.82 -2.68 -10.66
CA GLY A 19 -8.87 -2.07 -11.60
C GLY A 19 -7.72 -3.00 -12.01
N THR A 20 -6.61 -2.40 -12.46
CA THR A 20 -5.40 -3.12 -12.86
C THR A 20 -4.92 -4.08 -11.76
N ALA A 21 -4.55 -5.31 -12.11
CA ALA A 21 -4.15 -6.36 -11.16
C ALA A 21 -2.76 -6.11 -10.50
N LEU A 22 -2.65 -5.05 -9.71
CA LEU A 22 -1.48 -4.68 -8.93
C LEU A 22 -1.24 -5.67 -7.79
N ARG A 23 0.03 -5.91 -7.45
CA ARG A 23 0.46 -6.87 -6.42
C ARG A 23 1.42 -6.19 -5.45
N PRO A 24 0.90 -5.53 -4.40
CA PRO A 24 1.75 -4.94 -3.38
C PRO A 24 2.57 -5.99 -2.64
N ASP A 25 3.70 -5.57 -2.06
CA ASP A 25 4.57 -6.45 -1.29
C ASP A 25 3.81 -7.01 -0.08
N ILE A 26 3.06 -6.15 0.61
CA ILE A 26 2.32 -6.46 1.83
C ILE A 26 0.93 -5.81 1.80
N VAL A 27 -0.10 -6.61 2.11
CA VAL A 27 -1.44 -6.12 2.43
C VAL A 27 -1.90 -6.74 3.74
N LEU A 28 -2.25 -5.87 4.70
CA LEU A 28 -2.89 -6.25 5.95
C LEU A 28 -4.37 -5.89 5.85
N ARG A 29 -5.27 -6.86 5.98
CA ARG A 29 -6.72 -6.66 5.85
C ARG A 29 -7.45 -7.27 7.04
N ASN A 30 -8.35 -6.53 7.64
CA ASN A 30 -9.31 -7.07 8.60
C ASN A 30 -10.71 -6.84 8.06
N GLU A 31 -11.34 -7.92 7.63
CA GLU A 31 -12.63 -7.89 6.96
C GLU A 31 -13.77 -7.50 7.87
N ALA A 32 -13.78 -8.03 9.10
CA ALA A 32 -14.80 -7.71 10.09
C ALA A 32 -14.77 -6.21 10.48
N ALA A 33 -13.56 -5.63 10.57
CA ALA A 33 -13.38 -4.22 10.88
C ALA A 33 -13.43 -3.29 9.64
N LYS A 34 -13.50 -3.85 8.43
CA LYS A 34 -13.34 -3.12 7.16
C LYS A 34 -12.12 -2.19 7.17
N THR A 35 -10.98 -2.67 7.67
CA THR A 35 -9.71 -1.93 7.67
C THR A 35 -8.68 -2.59 6.79
N MET A 36 -7.88 -1.81 6.07
CA MET A 36 -6.81 -2.31 5.21
C MET A 36 -5.60 -1.38 5.21
N VAL A 37 -4.40 -1.94 5.14
CA VAL A 37 -3.16 -1.20 4.88
C VAL A 37 -2.40 -1.91 3.77
N ILE A 38 -1.91 -1.12 2.81
CA ILE A 38 -0.95 -1.55 1.80
C ILE A 38 0.42 -1.02 2.23
N ALA A 39 1.44 -1.86 2.22
CA ALA A 39 2.80 -1.47 2.53
C ALA A 39 3.77 -2.11 1.55
N ASP A 40 4.81 -1.35 1.20
CA ASP A 40 5.79 -1.74 0.20
C ASP A 40 7.20 -1.42 0.73
N LEU A 41 8.14 -2.34 0.55
CA LEU A 41 9.51 -2.14 0.99
C LEU A 41 10.30 -1.44 -0.11
N ALA A 42 11.00 -0.36 0.26
CA ALA A 42 11.97 0.30 -0.61
C ALA A 42 13.34 0.27 0.06
N VAL A 43 14.34 -0.26 -0.66
CA VAL A 43 15.74 -0.21 -0.26
C VAL A 43 16.46 0.60 -1.32
N THR A 44 17.09 1.69 -0.89
CA THR A 44 17.79 2.60 -1.80
C THR A 44 19.21 2.80 -1.36
N PHE A 45 20.10 2.91 -2.35
CA PHE A 45 21.49 3.31 -2.14
C PHE A 45 21.62 4.73 -2.69
N GLU A 46 22.14 5.64 -1.86
CA GLU A 46 22.35 7.02 -2.26
C GLU A 46 23.84 7.31 -2.29
N ASP A 47 24.29 7.83 -3.42
CA ASP A 47 25.54 8.56 -3.48
C ASP A 47 25.18 10.02 -3.20
N HIS A 48 25.56 10.55 -2.03
CA HIS A 48 25.13 11.86 -1.56
C HIS A 48 25.78 12.99 -2.38
N ALA A 49 25.27 13.23 -3.60
CA ALA A 49 25.57 14.44 -4.33
C ALA A 49 24.87 15.61 -3.64
N ALA A 50 25.63 16.59 -3.17
CA ALA A 50 25.18 17.73 -2.34
C ALA A 50 24.08 18.64 -2.96
N ARG A 51 23.54 18.30 -4.13
CA ARG A 51 22.51 19.05 -4.86
C ARG A 51 21.22 18.25 -5.13
N ALA A 52 21.09 17.02 -4.66
CA ALA A 52 19.85 16.26 -4.81
C ALA A 52 18.72 16.92 -4.01
N ARG A 53 17.61 17.25 -4.68
CA ARG A 53 16.44 17.91 -4.07
C ARG A 53 15.54 16.95 -3.29
N HIS A 54 15.61 15.65 -3.59
CA HIS A 54 14.83 14.58 -2.98
C HIS A 54 15.71 13.35 -2.77
N SER A 55 15.45 12.60 -1.70
CA SER A 55 16.05 11.29 -1.47
C SER A 55 15.45 10.25 -2.42
N SER A 56 16.20 9.22 -2.75
CA SER A 56 15.69 8.07 -3.52
C SER A 56 14.54 7.38 -2.79
N LEU A 57 14.57 7.37 -1.44
CA LEU A 57 13.44 6.89 -0.63
C LEU A 57 12.19 7.72 -0.85
N GLN A 58 12.31 9.05 -0.86
CA GLN A 58 11.17 9.94 -1.08
C GLN A 58 10.57 9.76 -2.48
N LEU A 59 11.42 9.67 -3.52
CA LEU A 59 10.96 9.41 -4.88
C LEU A 59 10.26 8.05 -5.00
N SER A 60 10.80 7.01 -4.35
CA SER A 60 10.17 5.68 -4.34
C SER A 60 8.81 5.70 -3.63
N HIS A 61 8.73 6.34 -2.48
CA HIS A 61 7.49 6.51 -1.72
C HIS A 61 6.42 7.26 -2.53
N ASP A 62 6.79 8.40 -3.14
CA ASP A 62 5.85 9.23 -3.90
C ASP A 62 5.35 8.48 -5.14
N HIS A 63 6.24 7.77 -5.83
CA HIS A 63 5.87 6.94 -6.96
C HIS A 63 4.90 5.82 -6.55
N LYS A 64 5.21 5.06 -5.51
CA LYS A 64 4.35 3.95 -5.05
C LYS A 64 3.02 4.45 -4.48
N THR A 65 3.01 5.63 -3.86
CA THR A 65 1.78 6.30 -3.44
C THR A 65 0.85 6.51 -4.64
N LEU A 66 1.37 7.03 -5.76
CA LEU A 66 0.60 7.21 -6.98
C LEU A 66 0.12 5.87 -7.57
N VAL A 67 0.96 4.84 -7.55
CA VAL A 67 0.62 3.50 -8.05
C VAL A 67 -0.56 2.88 -7.29
N TYR A 68 -0.58 2.97 -5.97
CA TYR A 68 -1.61 2.33 -5.14
C TYR A 68 -2.78 3.23 -4.76
N GLN A 69 -2.71 4.53 -5.05
CA GLN A 69 -3.81 5.47 -4.79
C GLN A 69 -5.16 5.01 -5.36
N PRO A 70 -5.26 4.43 -6.57
CA PRO A 70 -6.52 3.92 -7.09
C PRO A 70 -7.12 2.80 -6.22
N ILE A 71 -6.29 1.89 -5.70
CA ILE A 71 -6.74 0.82 -4.80
C ILE A 71 -7.29 1.42 -3.51
N VAL A 72 -6.55 2.35 -2.90
CA VAL A 72 -6.95 3.01 -1.65
C VAL A 72 -8.28 3.74 -1.85
N ALA A 73 -8.43 4.47 -2.96
CA ALA A 73 -9.66 5.17 -3.31
C ALA A 73 -10.85 4.22 -3.49
N GLU A 74 -10.70 3.16 -4.31
CA GLU A 74 -11.78 2.20 -4.56
C GLU A 74 -12.22 1.48 -3.29
N MET A 75 -11.27 1.08 -2.44
CA MET A 75 -11.60 0.43 -1.17
C MET A 75 -12.32 1.41 -0.22
N ARG A 76 -11.94 2.69 -0.19
CA ARG A 76 -12.71 3.72 0.55
C ARG A 76 -14.14 3.85 0.04
N HIS A 77 -14.33 3.86 -1.28
CA HIS A 77 -15.67 3.85 -1.88
C HIS A 77 -16.48 2.62 -1.48
N LYS A 78 -15.83 1.48 -1.24
CA LYS A 78 -16.43 0.23 -0.74
C LYS A 78 -16.59 0.18 0.79
N GLY A 79 -16.42 1.30 1.47
CA GLY A 79 -16.61 1.42 2.93
C GLY A 79 -15.42 0.97 3.77
N TRP A 80 -14.25 0.75 3.15
CA TRP A 80 -13.04 0.39 3.88
C TRP A 80 -12.32 1.63 4.43
N ARG A 81 -11.81 1.51 5.65
CA ARG A 81 -10.74 2.39 6.13
C ARG A 81 -9.41 1.87 5.59
N SER A 82 -8.92 2.49 4.52
CA SER A 82 -7.69 2.08 3.83
C SER A 82 -6.62 3.17 3.75
N GLY A 83 -5.36 2.76 3.67
CA GLY A 83 -4.20 3.62 3.46
C GLY A 83 -3.03 2.89 2.82
N TYR A 84 -2.06 3.67 2.35
CA TYR A 84 -0.75 3.24 1.86
C TYR A 84 0.32 3.77 2.83
N GLY A 85 1.34 2.97 3.14
CA GLY A 85 2.42 3.32 4.05
C GLY A 85 3.73 2.63 3.73
#